data_AF-A0A661JVP5-F1
#
_entry.id   AF-A0A661JVP5-F1
#
_cell.length_a   1.000
_cell.length_b   1.000
_cell.length_c   1.000
_cell.angle_alpha   90.00
_cell.angle_beta   90.00
_cell.angle_gamma   90.00
#
_symmetry.space_group_name_H-M   'P 1'
#
loop_
_entity.id
_entity.type
_entity.pdbx_description
1 polymer ?
#
loop_
_entity_poly.entity_id
_entity_poly.type
_entity_poly.pdbx_seq_one_letter_code
_entity_poly.pdbx_strand_id
1 'polypeptide(L)'
;QQWERYNRDRRLNRYRKTDFAIGIIEGFRSKLEKQQKMKTGSYKRNSLMRISDPRLDEYMSYKYPSTSKFRRNGKSNLHIYKDGMRLGKQMIVYKGIISKHREKRLALEG
;
A
#
# COMPACT_ATOMS: atom_id res chain seq x y z
N GLN A 1 -8.32 -7.50 -13.12
CA GLN A 1 -9.44 -6.54 -13.13
C GLN A 1 -9.07 -5.10 -13.56
N GLN A 2 -8.36 -4.26 -12.77
CA GLN A 2 -8.15 -2.85 -13.16
C GLN A 2 -7.27 -2.65 -14.41
N TRP A 3 -6.18 -3.41 -14.53
CA TRP A 3 -5.34 -3.40 -15.75
C TRP A 3 -6.11 -3.85 -17.00
N GLU A 4 -6.90 -4.91 -16.90
CA GLU A 4 -7.69 -5.42 -18.03
C GLU A 4 -8.72 -4.39 -18.51
N ARG A 5 -9.39 -3.69 -17.58
CA ARG A 5 -10.30 -2.59 -17.92
C ARG A 5 -9.56 -1.44 -18.60
N TYR A 6 -8.41 -1.04 -18.05
CA TYR A 6 -7.59 0.03 -18.60
C TYR A 6 -7.00 -0.30 -19.98
N ASN A 7 -6.68 -1.57 -20.22
CA ASN A 7 -5.99 -2.02 -21.43
C ASN A 7 -6.91 -2.55 -22.54
N ARG A 8 -8.23 -2.62 -22.29
CA ARG A 8 -9.22 -3.23 -23.20
C ARG A 8 -9.07 -2.78 -24.65
N ASP A 9 -8.97 -1.48 -24.87
CA ASP A 9 -8.92 -0.89 -26.21
C ASP A 9 -7.51 -0.40 -26.61
N ARG A 10 -6.53 -0.53 -25.70
CA ARG A 10 -5.19 0.06 -25.87
C ARG A 10 -4.12 -0.93 -26.30
N ARG A 11 -4.36 -2.24 -26.14
CA ARG A 11 -3.45 -3.34 -26.53
C ARG A 11 -1.99 -3.13 -26.07
N LEU A 12 -1.80 -2.57 -24.88
CA LEU A 12 -0.50 -2.26 -24.30
C LEU A 12 0.21 -3.52 -23.78
N ASN A 13 1.55 -3.49 -23.83
CA ASN A 13 2.40 -4.61 -23.45
C ASN A 13 2.66 -4.73 -21.94
N ARG A 14 3.37 -5.79 -21.53
CA ARG A 14 3.68 -6.10 -20.12
C ARG A 14 4.42 -4.97 -19.38
N TYR A 15 5.30 -4.23 -20.06
CA TYR A 15 6.05 -3.14 -19.42
C TYR A 15 5.13 -1.98 -19.04
N ARG A 16 4.09 -1.75 -19.84
CA ARG A 16 3.05 -0.76 -19.53
C ARG A 16 2.16 -1.19 -18.37
N LYS A 17 1.96 -2.50 -18.20
CA LYS A 17 1.30 -3.05 -17.00
C LYS A 17 2.08 -2.69 -15.74
N THR A 18 3.40 -2.81 -15.78
CA THR A 18 4.28 -2.42 -14.66
C THR A 18 4.20 -0.92 -14.38
N ASP A 19 4.29 -0.07 -15.41
CA ASP A 19 4.15 1.39 -15.26
C ASP A 19 2.81 1.77 -14.60
N PHE A 20 1.72 1.16 -15.06
CA PHE A 20 0.38 1.37 -14.52
C PHE A 20 0.25 0.91 -13.06
N ALA A 21 0.75 -0.28 -12.76
CA ALA A 21 0.71 -0.86 -11.42
C ALA A 21 1.52 -0.03 -10.41
N ILE A 22 2.74 0.38 -10.78
CA ILE A 22 3.57 1.29 -9.95
C ILE A 22 2.79 2.58 -9.72
N GLY A 23 2.16 3.14 -10.75
CA GLY A 23 1.29 4.31 -10.63
C GLY A 23 0.22 4.14 -9.55
N ILE A 24 -0.55 3.06 -9.60
CA ILE A 24 -1.60 2.76 -8.61
C ILE A 24 -1.04 2.74 -7.19
N ILE A 25 0.05 2.00 -6.97
CA ILE A 25 0.67 1.86 -5.65
C ILE A 25 1.12 3.22 -5.11
N GLU A 26 1.82 4.02 -5.93
CA GLU A 26 2.30 5.34 -5.54
C GLU A 26 1.14 6.33 -5.30
N GLY A 27 0.10 6.28 -6.13
CA GLY A 27 -1.10 7.10 -5.95
C GLY A 27 -1.82 6.80 -4.64
N PHE A 28 -1.98 5.52 -4.32
CA PHE A 28 -2.62 5.09 -3.08
C PHE A 28 -1.76 5.43 -1.85
N ARG A 29 -0.45 5.16 -1.92
CA ARG A 29 0.52 5.54 -0.88
C ARG A 29 0.45 7.04 -0.58
N SER A 30 0.48 7.88 -1.62
CA SER A 30 0.38 9.33 -1.49
C SER A 30 -0.92 9.78 -0.79
N LYS A 31 -2.04 9.09 -1.05
CA LYS A 31 -3.31 9.33 -0.35
C LYS A 31 -3.19 9.03 1.14
N LEU A 32 -2.63 7.87 1.50
CA LEU A 32 -2.45 7.45 2.89
C LEU A 32 -1.56 8.42 3.67
N GLU A 33 -0.43 8.81 3.08
CA GLU A 33 0.50 9.78 3.66
C GLU A 33 -0.18 11.15 3.87
N LYS A 34 -1.01 11.61 2.92
CA LYS A 34 -1.78 12.85 3.08
C LYS A 34 -2.79 12.75 4.22
N GLN A 35 -3.52 11.64 4.32
CA GLN A 35 -4.47 11.41 5.42
C GLN A 35 -3.78 11.35 6.78
N GLN A 36 -2.59 10.74 6.85
CA GLN A 36 -1.78 10.70 8.05
C GLN A 36 -1.36 12.11 8.49
N LYS A 37 -0.82 12.92 7.56
CA LYS A 37 -0.43 14.32 7.83
C LYS A 37 -1.60 15.15 8.36
N MET A 38 -2.80 14.96 7.80
CA MET A 38 -4.02 15.63 8.27
C MET A 38 -4.40 15.22 9.70
N LYS A 39 -4.26 13.93 10.05
CA LYS A 39 -4.54 13.44 11.41
C LYS A 39 -3.51 13.93 12.44
N THR A 40 -2.23 14.02 12.07
CA THR A 40 -1.15 14.48 12.96
C THR A 40 -1.14 16.00 13.17
N GLY A 41 -1.80 16.79 12.33
CA GLY A 41 -1.90 18.24 12.52
C GLY A 41 -2.75 18.67 13.71
N SER A 42 -3.64 17.78 14.21
CA SER A 42 -4.60 18.08 15.29
C SER A 42 -4.16 17.57 16.68
N TYR A 43 -3.22 16.63 16.77
CA TYR A 43 -2.76 16.06 18.04
C TYR A 43 -1.26 16.34 18.21
N LYS A 44 -0.93 17.09 19.27
CA LYS A 44 0.41 17.43 19.81
C LYS A 44 1.61 17.06 18.92
N ARG A 45 2.27 18.12 18.46
CA ARG A 45 3.45 18.23 17.58
C ARG A 45 4.64 17.24 17.74
N ASN A 46 4.72 16.35 18.73
CA ASN A 46 6.00 15.71 19.10
C ASN A 46 5.98 14.21 19.47
N SER A 47 5.12 13.35 18.89
CA SER A 47 5.34 11.89 19.02
C SER A 47 5.89 11.30 17.73
N LEU A 48 7.17 10.90 17.74
CA LEU A 48 7.77 10.03 16.72
C LEU A 48 7.09 8.65 16.77
N MET A 49 5.91 8.53 16.18
CA MET A 49 5.24 7.24 16.05
C MET A 49 5.97 6.43 14.98
N ARG A 50 6.45 5.24 15.37
CA ARG A 50 7.03 4.28 14.44
C ARG A 50 5.94 3.81 13.49
N ILE A 51 6.13 4.06 12.19
CA ILE A 51 5.17 3.71 11.14
C ILE A 51 5.26 2.22 10.78
N SER A 52 6.38 1.56 11.08
CA SER A 52 6.57 0.13 10.83
C SER A 52 6.22 -0.72 12.04
N ASP A 53 5.64 -1.89 11.77
CA ASP A 53 5.44 -2.96 12.74
C ASP A 53 6.48 -4.06 12.47
N PRO A 54 7.48 -4.25 13.36
CA PRO A 54 8.52 -5.26 13.16
C PRO A 54 7.97 -6.68 12.99
N ARG A 55 6.85 -7.02 13.65
CA ARG A 55 6.24 -8.36 13.52
C ARG A 55 5.57 -8.52 12.16
N LEU A 56 5.02 -7.43 11.61
CA LEU A 56 4.49 -7.43 10.25
C LEU A 56 5.63 -7.61 9.24
N ASP A 57 6.75 -6.92 9.43
CA ASP A 57 7.92 -7.05 8.55
C ASP A 57 8.48 -8.48 8.57
N GLU A 58 8.56 -9.10 9.75
CA GLU A 58 8.98 -10.50 9.92
C GLU A 58 8.00 -11.46 9.23
N TYR A 59 6.70 -11.30 9.48
CA TYR A 59 5.66 -12.12 8.84
C TYR A 59 5.70 -12.00 7.31
N MET A 60 5.85 -10.79 6.78
CA MET A 60 5.93 -10.56 5.34
C MET A 60 7.17 -11.21 4.75
N SER A 61 8.31 -11.16 5.44
CA SER A 61 9.56 -11.80 5.01
C SER A 61 9.46 -13.33 5.02
N TYR A 62 8.83 -13.90 6.06
CA TYR A 62 8.59 -15.35 6.16
C TYR A 62 7.62 -15.85 5.08
N LYS A 63 6.48 -15.18 4.90
CA LYS A 63 5.43 -15.62 3.98
C LYS A 63 5.76 -15.34 2.52
N TYR A 64 6.45 -14.24 2.25
CA TYR A 64 6.80 -13.80 0.90
C TYR A 64 8.33 -13.60 0.79
N PRO A 65 9.11 -14.69 0.79
CA PRO A 65 10.57 -14.60 0.75
C PRO A 65 11.10 -13.99 -0.55
N SER A 66 10.34 -14.12 -1.66
CA SER A 66 10.71 -13.59 -2.97
C SER A 66 9.88 -12.34 -3.32
N THR A 67 10.22 -11.20 -2.73
CA THR A 67 9.65 -9.90 -3.10
C THR A 67 10.61 -9.11 -3.98
N SER A 68 10.12 -8.57 -5.09
CA SER A 68 10.90 -7.67 -5.95
C SER A 68 10.52 -6.23 -5.68
N LYS A 69 11.54 -5.36 -5.53
CA LYS A 69 11.35 -3.92 -5.44
C LYS A 69 11.40 -3.32 -6.84
N PHE A 70 10.34 -2.67 -7.27
CA PHE A 70 10.29 -1.97 -8.54
C PHE A 70 10.38 -0.47 -8.28
N ARG A 71 11.33 0.20 -8.95
CA ARG A 71 11.38 1.66 -9.01
C ARG A 71 11.08 2.09 -10.43
N ARG A 72 10.55 3.31 -10.59
CA ARG A 72 10.32 3.88 -11.91
C ARG A 72 11.68 4.11 -12.59
N ASN A 73 11.97 3.34 -13.63
CA ASN A 73 13.16 3.56 -14.47
C ASN A 73 12.86 4.65 -15.51
N GLY A 74 13.90 5.32 -16.02
CA GLY A 74 13.75 6.48 -16.93
C GLY A 74 12.96 6.24 -18.21
N LYS A 75 12.83 4.98 -18.67
CA LYS A 75 12.05 4.58 -19.87
C LYS A 75 10.56 4.30 -19.59
N SER A 76 10.08 4.58 -18.38
CA SER A 76 8.68 4.42 -17.98
C SER A 76 7.78 5.41 -18.72
N ASN A 77 6.61 4.96 -19.20
CA ASN A 77 5.66 5.85 -19.85
C ASN A 77 4.93 6.67 -18.78
N LEU A 78 5.20 7.98 -18.78
CA LEU A 78 4.69 8.91 -17.78
C LEU A 78 3.15 9.00 -17.78
N HIS A 79 2.50 8.91 -18.93
CA HIS A 79 1.03 9.01 -19.02
C HIS A 79 0.36 7.81 -18.38
N ILE A 80 0.83 6.60 -18.69
CA ILE A 80 0.28 5.36 -18.13
C ILE A 80 0.50 5.29 -16.62
N TYR A 81 1.67 5.74 -16.16
CA TYR A 81 1.95 5.90 -14.74
C TYR A 81 1.00 6.89 -14.06
N LYS A 82 0.79 8.08 -14.66
CA LYS A 82 -0.12 9.11 -14.13
C LYS A 82 -1.58 8.62 -14.09
N ASP A 83 -2.01 7.85 -15.08
CA ASP A 83 -3.33 7.23 -15.11
C ASP A 83 -3.50 6.24 -13.94
N GLY A 84 -2.50 5.37 -13.72
CA GLY A 84 -2.45 4.50 -12.55
C GLY A 84 -2.49 5.27 -11.24
N MET A 85 -1.69 6.34 -11.12
CA MET A 85 -1.64 7.20 -9.93
C MET A 85 -2.98 7.84 -9.60
N ARG A 86 -3.70 8.34 -10.61
CA ARG A 86 -5.04 8.91 -10.42
C ARG A 86 -5.99 7.87 -9.84
N LEU A 87 -5.97 6.65 -10.38
CA LEU A 87 -6.81 5.55 -9.89
C LEU A 87 -6.43 5.15 -8.45
N GLY A 88 -5.15 5.03 -8.14
CA GLY A 88 -4.66 4.75 -6.79
C GLY A 88 -5.14 5.77 -5.75
N LYS A 89 -5.13 7.06 -6.08
CA LYS A 89 -5.65 8.13 -5.19
C LYS A 89 -7.15 8.01 -4.91
N GLN A 90 -7.91 7.40 -5.81
CA GLN A 90 -9.36 7.21 -5.65
C GLN A 90 -9.69 5.98 -4.80
N MET A 91 -8.76 5.03 -4.60
CA MET A 91 -9.00 3.81 -3.84
C MET A 91 -9.37 4.09 -2.38
N ILE A 92 -10.35 3.34 -1.87
CA ILE A 92 -10.87 3.47 -0.50
C ILE A 92 -10.28 2.36 0.37
N VAL A 93 -9.81 2.71 1.57
CA VAL A 93 -9.47 1.72 2.61
C VAL A 93 -10.75 1.40 3.37
N TYR A 94 -11.23 0.16 3.29
CA TYR A 94 -12.33 -0.29 4.13
C TYR A 94 -11.88 -0.39 5.60
N LYS A 95 -12.82 -0.18 6.53
CA LYS A 95 -12.55 -0.24 7.97
C LYS A 95 -11.88 -1.58 8.32
N GLY A 96 -10.77 -1.51 9.05
CA GLY A 96 -10.02 -2.70 9.48
C GLY A 96 -10.89 -3.66 10.29
N ILE A 97 -10.59 -4.95 10.16
CA ILE A 97 -11.23 -6.00 10.97
C ILE A 97 -10.68 -5.88 12.39
N ILE A 98 -11.52 -5.46 13.33
CA ILE A 98 -11.16 -5.40 14.75
C ILE A 98 -11.58 -6.73 15.37
N SER A 99 -10.68 -7.72 15.39
CA SER A 99 -10.85 -8.89 16.24
C SER A 99 -10.36 -8.53 17.65
N LYS A 100 -11.26 -8.49 18.62
CA LYS A 100 -10.88 -8.40 20.04
C LYS A 100 -10.35 -9.77 20.46
N HIS A 101 -9.06 -10.01 20.33
CA HIS A 101 -8.44 -11.22 20.88
C HIS A 101 -8.40 -11.06 22.40
N ARG A 102 -9.28 -11.78 23.11
CA ARG A 102 -9.21 -11.93 24.57
C ARG A 102 -8.04 -12.88 24.83
N GLU A 103 -6.93 -12.37 25.36
CA GLU A 103 -5.89 -13.24 25.93
C GLU A 103 -6.53 -14.11 26.99
N LYS A 104 -6.65 -15.42 26.72
CA LYS A 104 -6.87 -16.40 27.80
C LYS A 104 -5.57 -16.41 28.59
N ARG A 105 -5.58 -15.77 29.77
CA ARG A 105 -4.59 -16.05 30.81
C ARG A 105 -4.64 -17.55 31.07
N LEU A 106 -3.60 -18.26 30.65
CA LEU A 106 -3.33 -19.59 31.18
C LEU A 106 -2.96 -19.36 32.65
N ALA A 107 -3.90 -19.69 33.54
CA ALA A 107 -3.59 -19.88 34.94
C ALA A 107 -2.68 -21.11 35.01
N LEU A 108 -1.39 -20.88 35.25
CA LEU A 108 -0.54 -21.91 35.83
C LEU A 108 -0.90 -21.94 37.32
N GLU A 109 -1.87 -22.77 37.66
CA GLU A 109 -2.06 -23.24 39.04
C GLU A 109 -1.23 -24.51 39.23
N GLY A 110 -0.54 -24.58 40.37
CA GLY A 110 0.02 -25.80 40.95
C GLY A 110 1.50 -25.99 40.72
#